data_AF-A0A943NPG7-F1
#
_entry.id   AF-A0A943NPG7-F1
#
_cell.length_a   1.000
_cell.length_b   1.000
_cell.length_c   1.000
_cell.angle_alpha   90.00
_cell.angle_beta   90.00
_cell.angle_gamma   90.00
#
_symmetry.space_group_name_H-M   'P 1'
#
loop_
_entity.id
_entity.type
_entity.pdbx_description
1 polymer ?
#
loop_
_entity_poly.entity_id
_entity_poly.type
_entity_poly.pdbx_seq_one_letter_code
_entity_poly.pdbx_strand_id
1 'polypeptide(L)'
;MKQRLLAGAVIVMCLSLLTYGTLAYFTAEDTAHNVITSGEIDIELQEWADEEKTIPFPADGMNDVMPGTDVTKIVEIRNTGSNAAYIRVKVETEIVLPEGIEGEPDSGLIKIDFNEACWTLGEDGCYYYNEALEPDAVTEPLFTTVSFAPAMGNIYQNSTAKVDVSAYAVQAANNGDGVMDAKGWPEE
;
A
#
# COMPACT_ATOMS: atom_id res chain seq x y z
N MET A 1 40.18 12.92 -52.13
CA MET A 1 39.06 12.92 -51.16
C MET A 1 38.09 11.75 -51.41
N LYS A 2 38.58 10.50 -51.56
CA LYS A 2 37.74 9.30 -51.80
C LYS A 2 37.98 8.15 -50.81
N GLN A 3 38.90 8.33 -49.84
CA GLN A 3 39.13 7.36 -48.75
C GLN A 3 38.44 7.74 -47.44
N ARG A 4 37.73 8.88 -47.40
CA ARG A 4 36.96 9.35 -46.22
C ARG A 4 35.50 8.93 -46.25
N LEU A 5 34.99 8.42 -47.38
CA LEU A 5 33.59 8.01 -47.54
C LEU A 5 33.36 6.53 -47.18
N LEU A 6 34.41 5.70 -47.18
CA LEU A 6 34.34 4.29 -46.78
C LEU A 6 34.43 4.09 -45.25
N ALA A 7 35.01 5.05 -44.52
CA ALA A 7 35.04 5.02 -43.06
C ALA A 7 33.70 5.46 -42.41
N GLY A 8 32.83 6.14 -43.16
CA GLY A 8 31.51 6.59 -42.67
C GLY A 8 30.42 5.52 -42.73
N ALA A 9 30.57 4.50 -43.57
CA ALA A 9 29.55 3.46 -43.75
C ALA A 9 29.62 2.31 -42.72
N VAL A 10 30.75 2.13 -42.04
CA VAL A 10 30.93 1.09 -41.01
C VAL A 10 30.40 1.56 -39.64
N ILE A 11 30.36 2.86 -39.39
CA ILE A 11 29.87 3.42 -38.11
C ILE A 11 28.33 3.43 -38.04
N VAL A 12 27.64 3.43 -39.18
CA VAL A 12 26.16 3.43 -39.25
C VAL A 12 25.56 2.05 -39.03
N MET A 13 26.32 0.96 -39.22
CA MET A 13 25.82 -0.42 -38.99
C MET A 13 25.92 -0.90 -37.53
N CYS A 14 26.65 -0.19 -36.65
CA CYS A 14 26.71 -0.55 -35.22
C CYS A 14 25.60 0.07 -34.36
N LEU A 15 24.72 0.89 -34.95
CA LEU A 15 23.67 1.63 -34.22
C LEU A 15 22.28 0.98 -34.27
N SER A 16 22.12 -0.22 -34.83
CA SER A 16 20.80 -0.84 -35.02
C SER A 16 20.57 -2.18 -34.29
N LEU A 17 21.30 -2.49 -33.21
CA LEU A 17 21.08 -3.73 -32.44
C LEU A 17 20.96 -3.54 -30.92
N LEU A 18 20.36 -2.43 -30.49
CA LEU A 18 19.87 -2.31 -29.11
C LEU A 18 18.38 -1.96 -29.11
N THR A 19 17.59 -2.78 -29.82
CA THR A 19 16.21 -3.05 -29.40
C THR A 19 16.26 -4.13 -28.33
N TYR A 20 16.61 -3.72 -27.12
CA TYR A 20 16.01 -4.32 -25.94
C TYR A 20 15.46 -3.13 -25.18
N GLY A 21 14.13 -3.08 -25.12
CA GLY A 21 13.46 -2.16 -24.22
C GLY A 21 14.03 -2.40 -22.84
N THR A 22 14.85 -1.49 -22.37
CA THR A 22 14.76 -1.13 -20.98
C THR A 22 13.31 -0.74 -20.81
N LEU A 23 12.53 -1.66 -20.23
CA LEU A 23 11.49 -1.29 -19.30
C LEU A 23 12.19 -0.27 -18.40
N ALA A 24 12.06 1.00 -18.75
CA ALA A 24 12.17 2.06 -17.79
C ALA A 24 11.01 1.76 -16.86
N TYR A 25 11.32 0.86 -15.91
CA TYR A 25 10.91 0.88 -14.53
C TYR A 25 10.41 2.29 -14.29
N PHE A 26 9.12 2.50 -14.54
CA PHE A 26 8.47 3.70 -14.08
C PHE A 26 8.72 3.62 -12.60
N THR A 27 9.55 4.58 -12.19
CA THR A 27 9.95 4.92 -10.85
C THR A 27 8.86 4.44 -9.91
N ALA A 28 9.19 3.48 -9.05
CA ALA A 28 8.46 3.34 -7.80
C ALA A 28 8.52 4.74 -7.19
N GLU A 29 7.45 5.51 -7.36
CA GLU A 29 7.17 6.59 -6.44
C GLU A 29 7.05 5.90 -5.10
N ASP A 30 8.03 6.19 -4.25
CA ASP A 30 8.18 5.73 -2.88
C ASP A 30 6.80 5.51 -2.27
N THR A 31 6.37 4.26 -2.18
CA THR A 31 5.05 3.87 -1.67
C THR A 31 5.11 3.87 -0.14
N ALA A 32 5.44 5.02 0.42
CA ALA A 32 5.47 5.24 1.85
C ALA A 32 4.97 6.63 2.15
N HIS A 33 3.72 6.92 1.78
CA HIS A 33 3.11 8.17 2.21
C HIS A 33 2.84 8.20 3.72
N ASN A 34 2.72 7.04 4.40
CA ASN A 34 2.31 6.97 5.80
C ASN A 34 3.04 5.91 6.64
N VAL A 35 4.36 5.79 6.49
CA VAL A 35 5.17 5.05 7.47
C VAL A 35 5.74 6.04 8.48
N ILE A 36 5.41 5.85 9.76
CA ILE A 36 5.94 6.67 10.84
C ILE A 36 6.58 5.75 11.88
N THR A 37 7.89 5.91 12.11
CA THR A 37 8.65 5.08 13.06
C THR A 37 9.24 5.92 14.19
N SER A 38 9.53 5.26 15.31
CA SER A 38 10.28 5.86 16.42
C SER A 38 11.44 4.94 16.83
N GLY A 39 12.65 5.50 16.94
CA GLY A 39 13.88 4.77 17.29
C GLY A 39 14.65 4.26 16.06
N GLU A 40 15.43 3.19 16.24
CA GLU A 40 16.16 2.48 15.17
C GLU A 40 15.29 1.36 14.57
N ILE A 41 14.13 1.73 14.06
CA ILE A 41 13.16 0.84 13.44
C ILE A 41 12.78 1.39 12.07
N ASP A 42 12.81 0.52 11.06
CA ASP A 42 12.39 0.81 9.71
C ASP A 42 11.37 -0.25 9.28
N ILE A 43 10.26 0.20 8.70
CA ILE A 43 9.23 -0.68 8.14
C ILE A 43 8.85 -0.21 6.74
N GLU A 44 8.22 -1.09 5.98
CA GLU A 44 7.64 -0.82 4.68
C GLU A 44 6.17 -1.24 4.70
N LEU A 45 5.28 -0.34 4.31
CA LEU A 45 3.88 -0.65 4.05
C LEU A 45 3.78 -1.21 2.63
N GLN A 46 3.23 -2.41 2.48
CA GLN A 46 3.06 -3.08 1.20
C GLN A 46 1.58 -3.21 0.89
N GLU A 47 1.19 -2.68 -0.27
CA GLU A 47 -0.20 -2.70 -0.75
C GLU A 47 -0.26 -3.33 -2.14
N TRP A 48 -1.03 -4.41 -2.29
CA TRP A 48 -1.11 -5.18 -3.54
C TRP A 48 -2.53 -5.27 -4.10
N ALA A 49 -2.65 -5.25 -5.43
CA ALA A 49 -3.91 -5.35 -6.17
C ALA A 49 -4.21 -6.78 -6.68
N ASP A 50 -3.32 -7.74 -6.45
CA ASP A 50 -3.46 -9.13 -6.88
C ASP A 50 -2.96 -10.12 -5.82
N GLU A 51 -3.51 -11.33 -5.83
CA GLU A 51 -3.16 -12.39 -4.87
C GLU A 51 -1.69 -12.83 -4.95
N GLU A 52 -1.07 -12.72 -6.13
CA GLU A 52 0.35 -13.06 -6.30
C GLU A 52 1.29 -11.95 -5.81
N LYS A 53 0.76 -10.80 -5.37
CA LYS A 53 1.53 -9.65 -4.85
C LYS A 53 2.56 -9.15 -5.87
N THR A 54 2.13 -9.01 -7.12
CA THR A 54 2.99 -8.57 -8.23
C THR A 54 2.60 -7.21 -8.78
N ILE A 55 1.39 -6.75 -8.48
CA ILE A 55 0.81 -5.49 -8.94
C ILE A 55 0.61 -4.61 -7.70
N PRO A 56 1.33 -3.47 -7.59
CA PRO A 56 1.11 -2.55 -6.49
C PRO A 56 -0.29 -1.97 -6.56
N PHE A 57 -0.90 -1.72 -5.41
CA PHE A 57 -2.20 -1.07 -5.33
C PHE A 57 -2.10 0.38 -5.85
N PRO A 58 -3.08 0.86 -6.65
CA PRO A 58 -3.04 2.21 -7.21
C PRO A 58 -3.10 3.29 -6.13
N ALA A 59 -2.16 4.25 -6.18
CA ALA A 59 -2.09 5.38 -5.23
C ALA A 59 -3.31 6.31 -5.29
N ASP A 60 -3.97 6.43 -6.45
CA ASP A 60 -5.18 7.24 -6.62
C ASP A 60 -6.45 6.55 -6.08
N GLY A 61 -6.34 5.33 -5.55
CA GLY A 61 -7.46 4.53 -5.05
C GLY A 61 -8.19 3.72 -6.13
N MET A 62 -9.39 3.27 -5.79
CA MET A 62 -10.26 2.45 -6.66
C MET A 62 -11.21 3.35 -7.44
N ASN A 63 -10.94 3.49 -8.73
CA ASN A 63 -11.84 4.17 -9.65
C ASN A 63 -12.99 3.25 -10.06
N ASP A 64 -14.08 3.85 -10.55
CA ASP A 64 -15.24 3.13 -11.10
C ASP A 64 -15.88 2.15 -10.10
N VAL A 65 -16.09 2.62 -8.86
CA VAL A 65 -16.74 1.85 -7.79
C VAL A 65 -18.07 1.24 -8.28
N MET A 66 -18.16 -0.09 -8.20
CA MET A 66 -19.34 -0.85 -8.59
C MET A 66 -20.04 -1.41 -7.34
N PRO A 67 -21.34 -1.14 -7.13
CA PRO A 67 -22.08 -1.70 -6.02
C PRO A 67 -22.07 -3.24 -6.01
N GLY A 68 -21.84 -3.82 -4.84
CA GLY A 68 -21.89 -5.28 -4.63
C GLY A 68 -20.69 -6.05 -5.19
N THR A 69 -19.59 -5.37 -5.52
CA THR A 69 -18.35 -6.01 -5.98
C THR A 69 -17.27 -5.98 -4.91
N ASP A 70 -16.34 -6.92 -5.04
CA ASP A 70 -15.13 -7.01 -4.25
C ASP A 70 -13.93 -6.61 -5.10
N VAL A 71 -12.96 -5.96 -4.48
CA VAL A 71 -11.67 -5.58 -5.07
C VAL A 71 -10.57 -6.13 -4.18
N THR A 72 -9.58 -6.78 -4.80
CA THR A 72 -8.38 -7.24 -4.11
C THR A 72 -7.55 -6.02 -3.70
N LYS A 73 -7.31 -5.91 -2.39
CA LYS A 73 -6.37 -4.98 -1.79
C LYS A 73 -5.73 -5.70 -0.60
N ILE A 74 -4.49 -6.14 -0.77
CA ILE A 74 -3.73 -6.81 0.29
C ILE A 74 -2.87 -5.79 0.98
N VAL A 75 -3.01 -5.68 2.31
CA VAL A 75 -2.24 -4.74 3.14
C VAL A 75 -1.43 -5.51 4.16
N GLU A 76 -0.10 -5.37 4.09
CA GLU A 76 0.84 -6.02 5.00
C GLU A 76 2.07 -5.15 5.24
N ILE A 77 2.74 -5.39 6.36
CA ILE A 77 3.88 -4.58 6.80
C ILE A 77 5.11 -5.46 6.82
N ARG A 78 6.21 -4.97 6.23
CA ARG A 78 7.52 -5.61 6.30
C ARG A 78 8.41 -4.86 7.27
N ASN A 79 9.09 -5.58 8.16
CA ASN A 79 10.18 -5.00 8.94
C ASN A 79 11.45 -5.00 8.09
N THR A 80 11.92 -3.80 7.73
CA THR A 80 13.16 -3.60 6.95
C THR A 80 14.32 -3.15 7.84
N GLY A 81 14.05 -2.92 9.13
CA GLY A 81 15.02 -2.57 10.14
C GLY A 81 15.80 -3.79 10.66
N SER A 82 16.70 -3.52 11.60
CA SER A 82 17.58 -4.54 12.19
C SER A 82 17.12 -5.08 13.55
N ASN A 83 16.01 -4.54 14.09
CA ASN A 83 15.46 -4.89 15.40
C ASN A 83 14.00 -5.33 15.26
N ALA A 84 13.56 -6.22 16.15
CA ALA A 84 12.14 -6.58 16.24
C ALA A 84 11.27 -5.36 16.60
N ALA A 85 10.10 -5.28 15.97
CA ALA A 85 9.19 -4.14 16.08
C ALA A 85 7.77 -4.57 16.44
N TYR A 86 7.09 -3.76 17.24
CA TYR A 86 5.64 -3.80 17.35
C TYR A 86 5.03 -2.91 16.28
N ILE A 87 3.96 -3.40 15.63
CA ILE A 87 3.31 -2.75 14.50
C ILE A 87 1.87 -2.39 14.85
N ARG A 88 1.44 -1.17 14.49
CA ARG A 88 0.02 -0.83 14.41
C ARG A 88 -0.30 -0.14 13.09
N VAL A 89 -1.54 -0.25 12.66
CA VAL A 89 -2.02 0.25 11.37
C VAL A 89 -3.34 0.99 11.54
N LYS A 90 -3.43 2.21 11.01
CA LYS A 90 -4.67 2.96 10.87
C LYS A 90 -5.21 2.76 9.46
N VAL A 91 -6.52 2.54 9.34
CA VAL A 91 -7.21 2.44 8.05
C VAL A 91 -8.32 3.47 8.00
N GLU A 92 -8.29 4.32 6.99
CA GLU A 92 -9.28 5.35 6.75
C GLU A 92 -9.92 5.14 5.38
N THR A 93 -11.22 5.38 5.28
CA THR A 93 -11.97 5.14 4.04
C THR A 93 -12.70 6.40 3.61
N GLU A 94 -12.57 6.77 2.35
CA GLU A 94 -13.22 7.92 1.74
C GLU A 94 -13.89 7.48 0.43
N ILE A 95 -15.02 8.09 0.10
CA ILE A 95 -15.59 8.03 -1.25
C ILE A 95 -15.66 9.44 -1.79
N VAL A 96 -15.04 9.66 -2.95
CA VAL A 96 -15.09 10.92 -3.68
C VAL A 96 -16.13 10.79 -4.80
N LEU A 97 -17.20 11.56 -4.70
CA LEU A 97 -18.25 11.60 -5.73
C LEU A 97 -17.73 12.30 -7.01
N PRO A 98 -18.27 11.96 -8.20
CA PRO A 98 -17.91 12.63 -9.44
C PRO A 98 -18.26 14.12 -9.42
N GLU A 99 -17.54 14.91 -10.22
CA GLU A 99 -17.83 16.35 -10.37
C GLU A 99 -19.28 16.57 -10.81
N GLY A 100 -19.97 17.49 -10.13
CA GLY A 100 -21.37 17.84 -10.42
C GLY A 100 -22.41 16.92 -9.78
N ILE A 101 -22.02 15.90 -9.02
CA ILE A 101 -22.91 15.11 -8.17
C ILE A 101 -22.96 15.75 -6.77
N GLU A 102 -24.15 16.13 -6.33
CA GLU A 102 -24.38 16.64 -4.97
C GLU A 102 -24.80 15.48 -4.04
N GLY A 103 -24.22 15.45 -2.84
CA GLY A 103 -24.53 14.46 -1.80
C GLY A 103 -23.41 14.37 -0.76
N GLU A 104 -23.71 13.78 0.39
CA GLU A 104 -22.70 13.37 1.36
C GLU A 104 -22.41 11.88 1.16
N PRO A 105 -21.20 11.50 0.70
CA PRO A 105 -20.85 10.10 0.53
C PRO A 105 -20.79 9.37 1.88
N ASP A 106 -21.38 8.18 1.95
CA ASP A 106 -21.31 7.31 3.12
C ASP A 106 -20.16 6.30 2.95
N SER A 107 -19.01 6.59 3.56
CA SER A 107 -17.85 5.69 3.56
C SER A 107 -18.14 4.36 4.29
N GLY A 108 -19.19 4.29 5.12
CA GLY A 108 -19.67 3.06 5.74
C GLY A 108 -20.20 2.03 4.74
N LEU A 109 -20.34 2.39 3.46
CA LEU A 109 -20.65 1.48 2.37
C LEU A 109 -19.43 0.72 1.84
N ILE A 110 -18.21 1.10 2.25
CA ILE A 110 -16.98 0.33 2.08
C ILE A 110 -16.89 -0.66 3.24
N LYS A 111 -16.71 -1.94 2.94
CA LYS A 111 -16.56 -3.02 3.92
C LYS A 111 -15.19 -3.66 3.76
N ILE A 112 -14.53 -3.91 4.88
CA ILE A 112 -13.22 -4.55 4.95
C ILE A 112 -13.33 -5.68 5.96
N ASP A 113 -12.90 -6.88 5.56
CA ASP A 113 -12.81 -8.04 6.45
C ASP A 113 -11.40 -8.07 7.05
N PHE A 114 -11.28 -7.60 8.29
CA PHE A 114 -10.00 -7.51 8.99
C PHE A 114 -9.61 -8.88 9.54
N ASN A 115 -8.33 -9.21 9.45
CA ASN A 115 -7.76 -10.46 9.97
C ASN A 115 -7.61 -10.41 11.50
N GLU A 116 -8.72 -10.51 12.21
CA GLU A 116 -8.78 -10.46 13.69
C GLU A 116 -8.09 -11.64 14.39
N ALA A 117 -7.64 -12.65 13.64
CA ALA A 117 -6.84 -13.74 14.19
C ALA A 117 -5.39 -13.30 14.46
N CYS A 118 -4.84 -12.43 13.61
CA CYS A 118 -3.46 -11.95 13.68
C CYS A 118 -3.37 -10.49 14.13
N TRP A 119 -4.47 -9.76 14.06
CA TRP A 119 -4.55 -8.35 14.40
C TRP A 119 -5.63 -8.11 15.46
N THR A 120 -5.41 -7.13 16.34
CA THR A 120 -6.39 -6.72 17.34
C THR A 120 -6.68 -5.24 17.21
N LEU A 121 -7.97 -4.87 17.13
CA LEU A 121 -8.41 -3.47 17.13
C LEU A 121 -8.24 -2.84 18.52
N GLY A 122 -7.47 -1.76 18.58
CA GLY A 122 -7.32 -0.92 19.77
C GLY A 122 -8.43 0.11 19.92
N GLU A 123 -8.57 0.66 21.13
CA GLU A 123 -9.55 1.73 21.42
C GLU A 123 -9.26 3.05 20.68
N ASP A 124 -8.04 3.23 20.18
CA ASP A 124 -7.58 4.36 19.37
C ASP A 124 -7.94 4.21 17.87
N GLY A 125 -8.58 3.10 17.50
CA GLY A 125 -8.96 2.79 16.12
C GLY A 125 -7.80 2.27 15.26
N CYS A 126 -6.64 1.97 15.85
CA CYS A 126 -5.55 1.27 15.17
C CYS A 126 -5.71 -0.25 15.30
N TYR A 127 -5.31 -1.00 14.29
CA TYR A 127 -5.13 -2.44 14.35
C TYR A 127 -3.69 -2.77 14.71
N TYR A 128 -3.50 -3.57 15.75
CA TYR A 128 -2.21 -3.97 16.28
C TYR A 128 -1.87 -5.38 15.84
N TYR A 129 -0.67 -5.60 15.29
CA TYR A 129 -0.22 -6.95 14.96
C TYR A 129 0.13 -7.68 16.26
N ASN A 130 -0.43 -8.88 16.45
CA ASN A 130 -0.41 -9.55 17.75
C ASN A 130 0.99 -10.00 18.20
N GLU A 131 1.93 -10.15 17.27
CA GLU A 131 3.30 -10.61 17.53
C GLU A 131 4.32 -9.50 17.29
N ALA A 132 5.50 -9.61 17.92
CA ALA A 132 6.64 -8.79 17.54
C ALA A 132 7.11 -9.22 16.14
N LEU A 133 7.23 -8.26 15.22
CA LEU A 133 7.69 -8.50 13.87
C LEU A 133 9.21 -8.49 13.83
N GLU A 134 9.83 -9.66 13.66
CA GLU A 134 11.27 -9.83 13.55
C GLU A 134 11.86 -9.13 12.31
N PRO A 135 13.17 -8.81 12.30
CA PRO A 135 13.84 -8.28 11.11
C PRO A 135 13.59 -9.14 9.86
N ASP A 136 13.40 -8.49 8.71
CA ASP A 136 13.08 -9.08 7.40
C ASP A 136 11.74 -9.82 7.31
N ALA A 137 10.98 -9.96 8.40
CA ALA A 137 9.67 -10.60 8.39
C ALA A 137 8.58 -9.70 7.82
N VAL A 138 7.50 -10.33 7.35
CA VAL A 138 6.28 -9.69 6.87
C VAL A 138 5.13 -10.16 7.75
N THR A 139 4.24 -9.25 8.13
CA THR A 139 3.03 -9.60 8.89
C THR A 139 2.11 -10.50 8.07
N GLU A 140 1.28 -11.29 8.74
CA GLU A 140 0.04 -11.74 8.09
C GLU A 140 -0.78 -10.52 7.65
N PRO A 141 -1.40 -10.53 6.45
CA PRO A 141 -2.14 -9.37 5.96
C PRO A 141 -3.20 -8.89 6.95
N LEU A 142 -3.33 -7.58 7.09
CA LEU A 142 -4.39 -6.96 7.89
C LEU A 142 -5.76 -7.21 7.25
N PHE A 143 -5.83 -7.12 5.92
CA PHE A 143 -6.96 -7.53 5.10
C PHE A 143 -6.47 -7.80 3.67
N THR A 144 -7.30 -8.47 2.87
CA THR A 144 -6.99 -8.84 1.47
C THR A 144 -8.02 -8.34 0.46
N THR A 145 -9.18 -7.92 0.93
CA THR A 145 -10.34 -7.58 0.10
C THR A 145 -11.05 -6.35 0.65
N VAL A 146 -11.48 -5.48 -0.27
CA VAL A 146 -12.40 -4.38 0.00
C VAL A 146 -13.69 -4.64 -0.77
N SER A 147 -14.82 -4.58 -0.07
CA SER A 147 -16.14 -4.85 -0.64
C SER A 147 -17.01 -3.59 -0.65
N PHE A 148 -17.76 -3.39 -1.73
CA PHE A 148 -18.69 -2.27 -1.86
C PHE A 148 -20.13 -2.74 -1.63
N ALA A 149 -20.85 -2.06 -0.74
CA ALA A 149 -22.21 -2.48 -0.38
C ALA A 149 -23.16 -2.49 -1.59
N PRO A 150 -24.00 -3.52 -1.78
CA PRO A 150 -25.00 -3.56 -2.85
C PRO A 150 -26.03 -2.43 -2.79
N ALA A 151 -26.19 -1.81 -1.61
CA ALA A 151 -27.09 -0.69 -1.39
C ALA A 151 -26.55 0.66 -1.90
N MET A 152 -25.33 0.71 -2.43
CA MET A 152 -24.78 1.91 -3.07
C MET A 152 -25.67 2.34 -4.25
N GLY A 153 -26.33 3.49 -4.09
CA GLY A 153 -27.20 4.07 -5.10
C GLY A 153 -26.44 4.75 -6.25
N ASN A 154 -27.19 5.29 -7.22
CA ASN A 154 -26.64 5.87 -8.45
C ASN A 154 -25.63 7.01 -8.25
N ILE A 155 -25.67 7.70 -7.10
CA ILE A 155 -24.73 8.79 -6.80
C ILE A 155 -23.28 8.30 -6.75
N TYR A 156 -23.06 7.01 -6.46
CA TYR A 156 -21.74 6.41 -6.33
C TYR A 156 -21.15 5.92 -7.66
N GLN A 157 -21.91 5.96 -8.76
CA GLN A 157 -21.39 5.52 -10.06
C GLN A 157 -20.21 6.39 -10.50
N ASN A 158 -19.12 5.76 -10.94
CA ASN A 158 -17.86 6.41 -11.32
C ASN A 158 -17.19 7.22 -10.19
N SER A 159 -17.58 6.97 -8.93
CA SER A 159 -16.86 7.53 -7.77
C SER A 159 -15.50 6.86 -7.64
N THR A 160 -14.61 7.54 -6.91
CA THR A 160 -13.34 6.98 -6.46
C THR A 160 -13.47 6.60 -4.99
N ALA A 161 -13.20 5.34 -4.64
CA ALA A 161 -13.05 4.91 -3.26
C ALA A 161 -11.58 4.89 -2.86
N LYS A 162 -11.26 5.53 -1.76
CA LYS A 162 -9.94 5.48 -1.13
C LYS A 162 -10.01 4.65 0.14
N VAL A 163 -8.98 3.84 0.33
CA VAL A 163 -8.72 3.10 1.56
C VAL A 163 -7.30 3.46 1.93
N ASP A 164 -7.13 4.54 2.68
CA ASP A 164 -5.83 5.06 3.06
C ASP A 164 -5.32 4.27 4.26
N VAL A 165 -4.05 3.88 4.21
CA VAL A 165 -3.41 3.04 5.23
C VAL A 165 -2.20 3.77 5.77
N SER A 166 -2.09 3.81 7.09
CA SER A 166 -0.94 4.38 7.80
C SER A 166 -0.36 3.34 8.73
N ALA A 167 0.93 3.05 8.59
CA ALA A 167 1.63 2.05 9.38
C ALA A 167 2.62 2.70 10.35
N TYR A 168 2.61 2.22 11.59
CA TYR A 168 3.44 2.74 12.66
C TYR A 168 4.23 1.62 13.30
N ALA A 169 5.45 1.92 13.72
CA ALA A 169 6.28 0.96 14.44
C ALA A 169 7.01 1.57 15.63
N VAL A 170 7.14 0.75 16.67
CA VAL A 170 8.01 1.00 17.83
C VAL A 170 8.87 -0.24 18.09
N GLN A 171 10.05 -0.05 18.67
CA GLN A 171 10.91 -1.16 19.03
C GLN A 171 10.22 -2.08 20.04
N ALA A 172 10.32 -3.41 19.85
CA ALA A 172 9.75 -4.39 20.77
C ALA A 172 10.62 -4.56 22.03
N ALA A 173 11.95 -4.51 21.88
CA ALA A 173 12.88 -4.66 22.99
C ALA A 173 12.67 -3.58 24.06
N ASN A 174 12.51 -4.02 25.31
CA ASN A 174 12.30 -3.15 26.48
C ASN A 174 11.04 -2.26 26.43
N ASN A 175 10.03 -2.63 25.62
CA ASN A 175 8.83 -1.81 25.41
C ASN A 175 7.53 -2.55 25.76
N GLY A 176 7.50 -3.19 26.92
CA GLY A 176 6.35 -3.95 27.41
C GLY A 176 6.36 -5.44 27.03
N ASP A 177 5.41 -6.18 27.59
CA ASP A 177 5.29 -7.64 27.41
C ASP A 177 4.55 -8.03 26.11
N GLY A 178 3.95 -7.04 25.43
CA GLY A 178 3.27 -7.22 24.15
C GLY A 178 2.89 -5.89 23.49
N VAL A 179 2.38 -5.99 22.26
CA VAL A 179 2.07 -4.84 21.39
C VAL A 179 1.12 -3.81 22.03
N MET A 180 0.19 -4.27 22.87
CA MET A 180 -0.81 -3.43 23.55
C MET A 180 -0.25 -2.65 24.74
N ASP A 181 0.84 -3.14 25.33
CA ASP A 181 1.51 -2.46 26.46
C ASP A 181 2.63 -1.52 25.98
N ALA A 182 2.94 -1.57 24.68
CA ALA A 182 4.01 -0.80 24.08
C ALA A 182 3.74 0.69 24.14
N LYS A 183 4.79 1.46 24.43
CA LYS A 183 4.75 2.91 24.59
C LYS A 183 5.57 3.59 23.51
N GLY A 184 5.40 4.90 23.40
CA GLY A 184 6.17 5.72 22.47
C GLY A 184 5.74 5.56 21.02
N TRP A 185 4.48 5.18 20.78
CA TRP A 185 3.90 5.21 19.45
C TRP A 185 4.03 6.63 18.86
N PRO A 186 4.46 6.76 17.60
CA PRO A 186 4.46 8.06 16.94
C PRO A 186 3.06 8.66 16.90
N GLU A 187 2.99 10.00 16.96
CA GLU A 187 1.73 10.72 16.81
C GLU A 187 1.12 10.47 15.41
N GLU A 188 -0.22 10.44 15.37
CA GLU A 188 -1.01 10.33 14.12
C GLU A 188 -0.99 11.64 13.33
#